data_AF-A0A7C2B5K5-F1
#
_entry.id   AF-A0A7C2B5K5-F1
#
_cell.length_a   1.000
_cell.length_b   1.000
_cell.length_c   1.000
_cell.angle_alpha   90.00
_cell.angle_beta   90.00
_cell.angle_gamma   90.00
#
_symmetry.space_group_name_H-M   'P 1'
#
loop_
_entity.id
_entity.type
_entity.pdbx_description
1 polymer ?
#
loop_
_entity_poly.entity_id
_entity_poly.type
_entity_poly.pdbx_seq_one_letter_code
_entity_poly.pdbx_strand_id
1 'polypeptide(L)'
;SEKLDTLVNLVGEMVIAGAGTDLIARRLGDDSLVESMSVMSRLVEEIRDSALHLRMVQIGETFNRFNRVVRDVSKELGKDIRLEIAGAETELDKTVVEKIGDPLMHLVRNAMDHGIEPADVRIAAGKPAQGLLKLNAYHDSGSIVIEVEDDGAGLKRDAILAKAIEKGIVSNGQVLTDQEIYRLIFEPGFSTAEQVTNLSGRGVGMDVVKKNIEALRGLVDIESEVGTGSKIVIRMPLTLAIIDGFLVGVGHSSYVIPLDMVFECVELSDAERIEARKQNYINLRDEVLPLMRLRDSFNIKGDNSGRENIVVVQCGGLKAGLIVDELRGEFQTVIKPLGRIFQGLKGISGSTILGSGEVAVILDVPGLIKQVAEAGGRITSVSNANQNESYVVH
;
A
#
# COMPACT_ATOMS: atom_id res chain seq x y z
N SER A 1 -14.65 8.18 19.55
CA SER A 1 -15.88 8.67 20.21
C SER A 1 -16.76 9.09 19.07
N GLU A 2 -17.96 8.53 18.92
CA GLU A 2 -18.79 8.75 17.70
C GLU A 2 -18.96 10.24 17.36
N LYS A 3 -18.99 11.12 18.37
CA LYS A 3 -19.05 12.58 18.18
C LYS A 3 -17.81 13.15 17.49
N LEU A 4 -16.63 12.66 17.86
CA LEU A 4 -15.37 13.07 17.27
C LEU A 4 -15.22 12.49 15.85
N ASP A 5 -15.61 11.24 15.65
CA ASP A 5 -15.60 10.62 14.31
C ASP A 5 -16.56 11.37 13.37
N THR A 6 -17.73 11.82 13.88
CA THR A 6 -18.65 12.70 13.15
C THR A 6 -18.03 14.06 12.83
N LEU A 7 -17.38 14.71 13.80
CA LEU A 7 -16.71 16.00 13.58
C LEU A 7 -15.65 15.89 12.50
N VAL A 8 -14.80 14.87 12.59
CA VAL A 8 -13.76 14.59 11.59
C VAL A 8 -14.35 14.35 10.21
N ASN A 9 -15.44 13.58 10.11
CA ASN A 9 -16.14 13.38 8.84
C ASN A 9 -16.70 14.68 8.27
N LEU A 10 -17.31 15.53 9.10
CA LEU A 10 -17.84 16.84 8.67
C LEU A 10 -16.72 17.75 8.19
N VAL A 11 -15.56 17.75 8.85
CA VAL A 11 -14.40 18.53 8.38
C VAL A 11 -13.89 17.99 7.05
N GLY A 12 -13.85 16.65 6.87
CA GLY A 12 -13.56 16.05 5.57
C GLY A 12 -14.55 16.47 4.48
N GLU A 13 -15.84 16.55 4.80
CA GLU A 13 -16.88 17.06 3.90
C GLU A 13 -16.73 18.56 3.60
N MET A 14 -16.27 19.36 4.57
CA MET A 14 -15.96 20.78 4.37
C MET A 14 -14.75 20.98 3.45
N VAL A 15 -13.71 20.15 3.57
CA VAL A 15 -12.55 20.16 2.65
C VAL A 15 -13.03 19.91 1.22
N ILE A 16 -13.91 18.91 1.05
CA ILE A 16 -14.48 18.55 -0.26
C ILE A 16 -15.34 19.70 -0.82
N ALA A 17 -16.28 20.21 -0.02
CA ALA A 17 -17.17 21.31 -0.43
C ALA A 17 -16.38 22.61 -0.74
N GLY A 18 -15.33 22.89 0.05
CA GLY A 18 -14.42 24.02 -0.16
C GLY A 18 -13.68 23.91 -1.49
N ALA A 19 -13.07 22.75 -1.77
CA ALA A 19 -12.38 22.50 -3.05
C ALA A 19 -13.31 22.63 -4.26
N GLY A 20 -14.55 22.15 -4.14
CA GLY A 20 -15.57 22.33 -5.18
C GLY A 20 -15.93 23.78 -5.45
N THR A 21 -16.07 24.56 -4.38
CA THR A 21 -16.40 25.98 -4.47
C THR A 21 -15.23 26.80 -5.05
N ASP A 22 -13.98 26.45 -4.71
CA ASP A 22 -12.78 27.07 -5.30
C ASP A 22 -12.71 26.84 -6.82
N LEU A 23 -13.05 25.62 -7.27
CA LEU A 23 -13.09 25.30 -8.70
C LEU A 23 -14.14 26.12 -9.44
N ILE A 24 -15.33 26.30 -8.84
CA ILE A 24 -16.38 27.17 -9.39
C ILE A 24 -15.91 28.63 -9.43
N ALA A 25 -15.27 29.11 -8.36
CA ALA A 25 -14.75 30.47 -8.29
C ALA A 25 -13.73 30.77 -9.40
N ARG A 26 -12.77 29.86 -9.61
CA ARG A 26 -11.79 29.93 -10.70
C ARG A 26 -12.45 29.91 -12.08
N ARG A 27 -13.48 29.09 -12.26
CA ARG A 27 -14.22 29.00 -13.53
C ARG A 27 -14.98 30.28 -13.87
N LEU A 28 -15.49 30.97 -12.85
CA LEU A 28 -16.17 32.25 -13.00
C LEU A 28 -15.18 33.41 -13.27
N GLY A 29 -13.89 33.22 -12.95
CA GLY A 29 -12.85 34.23 -13.15
C GLY A 29 -13.00 35.44 -12.23
N ASP A 30 -13.63 35.27 -11.06
CA ASP A 30 -13.80 36.33 -10.07
C ASP A 30 -12.67 36.28 -9.04
N ASP A 31 -11.71 37.20 -9.17
CA ASP A 31 -10.53 37.27 -8.31
C ASP A 31 -10.90 37.47 -6.83
N SER A 32 -11.98 38.20 -6.53
CA SER A 32 -12.42 38.47 -5.15
C SER A 32 -13.01 37.22 -4.49
N LEU A 33 -13.69 36.40 -5.28
CA LEU A 33 -14.22 35.12 -4.85
C LEU A 33 -13.10 34.10 -4.64
N VAL A 34 -12.10 34.07 -5.54
CA VAL A 34 -10.92 33.21 -5.39
C VAL A 34 -10.13 33.58 -4.12
N GLU A 35 -9.92 34.86 -3.84
CA GLU A 35 -9.23 35.31 -2.63
C GLU A 35 -10.02 34.90 -1.36
N SER A 36 -11.34 35.09 -1.37
CA SER A 36 -12.23 34.67 -0.27
C SER A 36 -12.20 33.15 -0.05
N MET A 37 -12.18 32.37 -1.14
CA MET A 37 -12.07 30.91 -1.08
C MET A 37 -10.71 30.42 -0.59
N SER A 38 -9.63 31.15 -0.89
CA SER A 38 -8.31 30.86 -0.33
C SER A 38 -8.30 31.01 1.19
N VAL A 39 -8.95 32.06 1.74
CA VAL A 39 -9.08 32.25 3.19
C VAL A 39 -9.90 31.12 3.82
N MET A 40 -11.02 30.74 3.20
CA MET A 40 -11.86 29.63 3.67
C MET A 40 -11.09 28.31 3.70
N SER A 41 -10.35 28.01 2.64
CA SER A 41 -9.54 26.78 2.54
C SER A 41 -8.52 26.69 3.67
N ARG A 42 -7.83 27.80 3.98
CA ARG A 42 -6.90 27.86 5.12
C ARG A 42 -7.59 27.60 6.46
N LEU A 43 -8.76 28.20 6.70
CA LEU A 43 -9.50 27.99 7.95
C LEU A 43 -10.01 26.55 8.09
N VAL A 44 -10.45 25.94 6.98
CA VAL A 44 -10.85 24.52 6.96
C VAL A 44 -9.66 23.61 7.28
N GLU A 45 -8.49 23.93 6.76
CA GLU A 45 -7.24 23.24 7.08
C GLU A 45 -6.85 23.36 8.56
N GLU A 46 -6.94 24.56 9.15
CA GLU A 46 -6.70 24.77 10.59
C GLU A 46 -7.70 23.98 11.47
N ILE A 47 -8.98 23.93 11.09
CA ILE A 47 -10.00 23.14 11.77
C ILE A 47 -9.70 21.64 11.63
N ARG A 48 -9.27 21.19 10.45
CA ARG A 48 -8.90 19.80 10.19
C ARG A 48 -7.75 19.35 11.06
N ASP A 49 -6.69 20.14 11.10
CA ASP A 49 -5.52 19.80 11.90
C ASP A 49 -5.90 19.76 13.39
N SER A 50 -6.69 20.72 13.86
CA SER A 50 -7.23 20.72 15.23
C SER A 50 -8.09 19.49 15.53
N ALA A 51 -8.94 19.07 14.58
CA ALA A 51 -9.80 17.90 14.71
C ALA A 51 -9.00 16.58 14.76
N LEU A 52 -7.91 16.49 14.00
CA LEU A 52 -7.00 15.34 14.03
C LEU A 52 -6.34 15.20 15.41
N HIS A 53 -5.83 16.30 15.98
CA HIS A 53 -5.22 16.28 17.32
C HIS A 53 -6.17 15.77 18.40
N LEU A 54 -7.46 16.11 18.33
CA LEU A 54 -8.47 15.62 19.28
C LEU A 54 -8.68 14.09 19.25
N ARG A 55 -8.28 13.42 18.16
CA ARG A 55 -8.42 11.97 17.97
C ARG A 55 -7.18 11.19 18.36
N MET A 56 -6.06 11.89 18.56
CA MET A 56 -4.81 11.27 18.88
C MET A 56 -4.84 10.62 20.27
N VAL A 57 -4.21 9.47 20.35
CA VAL A 57 -4.00 8.72 21.59
C VAL A 57 -2.54 8.26 21.62
N GLN A 58 -1.98 8.19 22.83
CA GLN A 58 -0.60 7.74 22.99
C GLN A 58 -0.48 6.24 22.70
N ILE A 59 0.56 5.83 21.98
CA ILE A 59 0.84 4.41 21.68
C ILE A 59 1.27 3.60 22.92
N GLY A 60 1.65 4.28 24.01
CA GLY A 60 2.21 3.67 25.20
C GLY A 60 1.36 2.56 25.82
N GLU A 61 0.03 2.65 25.78
CA GLU A 61 -0.85 1.56 26.24
C GLU A 61 -0.63 0.26 25.45
N THR A 62 -0.44 0.37 24.13
CA THR A 62 -0.17 -0.77 23.25
C THR A 62 1.22 -1.34 23.54
N PHE A 63 2.24 -0.49 23.66
CA PHE A 63 3.60 -0.93 24.00
C PHE A 63 3.68 -1.61 25.37
N ASN A 64 2.95 -1.10 26.36
CA ASN A 64 2.92 -1.68 27.71
C ASN A 64 2.34 -3.10 27.73
N ARG A 65 1.41 -3.43 26.82
CA ARG A 65 0.90 -4.81 26.69
C ARG A 65 2.00 -5.78 26.23
N PHE A 66 2.96 -5.31 25.43
CA PHE A 66 4.06 -6.14 24.95
C PHE A 66 5.03 -6.55 26.06
N ASN A 67 5.14 -5.82 27.17
CA ASN A 67 5.92 -6.29 28.33
C ASN A 67 5.49 -7.68 28.80
N ARG A 68 4.16 -7.91 28.86
CA ARG A 68 3.62 -9.22 29.26
C ARG A 68 3.89 -10.27 28.19
N VAL A 69 3.67 -9.93 26.92
CA VAL A 69 3.89 -10.85 25.78
C VAL A 69 5.35 -11.29 25.71
N VAL A 70 6.29 -10.35 25.78
CA VAL A 70 7.73 -10.65 25.78
C VAL A 70 8.10 -11.56 26.94
N ARG A 71 7.57 -11.30 28.15
CA ARG A 71 7.84 -12.15 29.31
C ARG A 71 7.32 -13.58 29.14
N ASP A 72 6.11 -13.73 28.59
CA ASP A 72 5.47 -15.05 28.42
C ASP A 72 6.17 -15.86 27.30
N VAL A 73 6.47 -15.23 26.16
CA VAL A 73 7.17 -15.86 25.03
C VAL A 73 8.65 -16.15 25.38
N SER A 74 9.32 -15.27 26.12
CA SER A 74 10.69 -15.49 26.63
C SER A 74 10.79 -16.79 27.43
N LYS A 75 9.82 -17.04 28.32
CA LYS A 75 9.75 -18.29 29.10
C LYS A 75 9.47 -19.51 28.23
N GLU A 76 8.57 -19.38 27.26
CA GLU A 76 8.21 -20.46 26.35
C GLU A 76 9.41 -20.90 25.49
N LEU A 77 10.19 -19.95 24.99
CA LEU A 77 11.39 -20.19 24.17
C LEU A 77 12.63 -20.54 24.99
N GLY A 78 12.61 -20.30 26.30
CA GLY A 78 13.79 -20.45 27.17
C GLY A 78 14.90 -19.44 26.88
N LYS A 79 14.56 -18.24 26.38
CA LYS A 79 15.51 -17.15 26.08
C LYS A 79 15.32 -16.00 27.07
N ASP A 80 16.37 -15.48 27.68
CA ASP A 80 16.29 -14.28 28.53
C ASP A 80 16.30 -13.02 27.66
N ILE A 81 15.21 -12.25 27.67
CA ILE A 81 14.99 -11.11 26.77
C ILE A 81 14.47 -9.91 27.58
N ARG A 82 15.13 -8.77 27.43
CA ARG A 82 14.71 -7.47 27.98
C ARG A 82 13.98 -6.68 26.90
N LEU A 83 12.81 -6.13 27.25
CA LEU A 83 12.10 -5.16 26.42
C LEU A 83 12.46 -3.73 26.87
N GLU A 84 12.92 -2.91 25.92
CA GLU A 84 13.06 -1.47 26.09
C GLU A 84 12.01 -0.75 25.26
N ILE A 85 11.33 0.23 25.86
CA ILE A 85 10.31 1.04 25.19
C ILE A 85 10.77 2.49 25.24
N ALA A 86 10.82 3.12 24.08
CA ALA A 86 11.06 4.54 23.88
C ALA A 86 9.89 5.16 23.10
N GLY A 87 9.63 6.45 23.31
CA GLY A 87 8.61 7.18 22.56
C GLY A 87 7.17 6.69 22.80
N ALA A 88 6.90 6.13 23.98
CA ALA A 88 5.56 5.66 24.37
C ALA A 88 4.52 6.79 24.42
N GLU A 89 4.99 8.03 24.59
CA GLU A 89 4.22 9.27 24.58
C GLU A 89 3.81 9.73 23.16
N THR A 90 4.34 9.10 22.10
CA THR A 90 4.02 9.47 20.71
C THR A 90 2.53 9.31 20.46
N GLU A 91 1.95 10.35 19.88
CA GLU A 91 0.52 10.48 19.63
C GLU A 91 0.17 9.96 18.23
N LEU A 92 -0.78 9.03 18.16
CA LEU A 92 -1.25 8.42 16.92
C LEU A 92 -2.77 8.42 16.86
N ASP A 93 -3.31 8.39 15.65
CA ASP A 93 -4.74 8.27 15.45
C ASP A 93 -5.26 6.98 16.13
N LYS A 94 -6.37 7.09 16.87
CA LYS A 94 -6.95 5.96 17.59
C LYS A 94 -7.18 4.72 16.71
N THR A 95 -7.63 4.88 15.46
CA THR A 95 -7.86 3.75 14.56
C THR A 95 -6.57 3.11 14.05
N VAL A 96 -5.50 3.90 13.93
CA VAL A 96 -4.16 3.38 13.65
C VAL A 96 -3.69 2.55 14.84
N VAL A 97 -3.80 3.06 16.08
CA VAL A 97 -3.39 2.33 17.29
C VAL A 97 -4.13 0.99 17.43
N GLU A 98 -5.43 0.96 17.17
CA GLU A 98 -6.24 -0.27 17.22
C GLU A 98 -5.82 -1.30 16.16
N LYS A 99 -5.44 -0.85 14.96
CA LYS A 99 -5.10 -1.75 13.83
C LYS A 99 -3.62 -2.16 13.79
N ILE A 100 -2.71 -1.34 14.33
CA ILE A 100 -1.26 -1.59 14.28
C ILE A 100 -0.80 -2.58 15.35
N GLY A 101 -1.60 -2.81 16.40
CA GLY A 101 -1.26 -3.72 17.49
C GLY A 101 -0.97 -5.16 17.03
N ASP A 102 -1.80 -5.70 16.13
CA ASP A 102 -1.62 -7.07 15.61
C ASP A 102 -0.35 -7.23 14.75
N PRO A 103 -0.06 -6.34 13.78
CA PRO A 103 1.22 -6.28 13.07
C PRO A 103 2.43 -6.22 14.01
N LEU A 104 2.43 -5.30 14.98
CA LEU A 104 3.54 -5.14 15.92
C LEU A 104 3.75 -6.38 16.78
N MET A 105 2.67 -7.03 17.22
CA MET A 105 2.76 -8.28 17.97
C MET A 105 3.49 -9.37 17.17
N HIS A 106 3.22 -9.45 15.86
CA HIS A 106 3.91 -10.40 14.97
C HIS A 106 5.39 -10.07 14.81
N LEU A 107 5.73 -8.79 14.62
CA LEU A 107 7.13 -8.38 14.50
C LEU A 107 7.92 -8.65 15.78
N VAL A 108 7.35 -8.31 16.94
CA VAL A 108 7.91 -8.61 18.27
C VAL A 108 8.16 -10.11 18.43
N ARG A 109 7.16 -10.94 18.10
CA ARG A 109 7.31 -12.39 18.18
C ARG A 109 8.41 -12.92 17.25
N ASN A 110 8.46 -12.46 16.01
CA ASN A 110 9.50 -12.87 15.06
C ASN A 110 10.91 -12.52 15.52
N ALA A 111 11.08 -11.31 16.07
CA ALA A 111 12.34 -10.90 16.68
C ALA A 111 12.75 -11.85 17.82
N MET A 112 11.80 -12.30 18.64
CA MET A 112 12.08 -13.24 19.74
C MET A 112 12.31 -14.68 19.27
N ASP A 113 11.50 -15.18 18.34
CA ASP A 113 11.54 -16.57 17.86
C ASP A 113 12.79 -16.80 16.99
N HIS A 114 13.03 -15.91 16.03
CA HIS A 114 14.03 -16.08 14.97
C HIS A 114 15.20 -15.10 15.06
N GLY A 115 14.99 -13.89 15.57
CA GLY A 115 16.06 -12.87 15.69
C GLY A 115 17.04 -13.19 16.81
N ILE A 116 16.56 -13.19 18.05
CA ILE A 116 17.37 -13.35 19.26
C ILE A 116 17.82 -14.81 19.43
N GLU A 117 19.13 -15.03 19.53
CA GLU A 117 19.70 -16.37 19.72
C GLU A 117 19.62 -16.85 21.18
N PRO A 118 19.72 -18.17 21.44
CA PRO A 118 19.89 -18.71 22.78
C PRO A 118 21.17 -18.18 23.48
N ALA A 119 21.15 -18.14 24.82
CA ALA A 119 22.18 -17.48 25.62
C ALA A 119 23.60 -18.03 25.40
N ASP A 120 23.74 -19.34 25.20
CA ASP A 120 25.01 -20.00 24.89
C ASP A 120 25.59 -19.54 23.54
N VAL A 121 24.76 -19.44 22.51
CA VAL A 121 25.14 -18.92 21.19
C VAL A 121 25.54 -17.44 21.28
N ARG A 122 24.81 -16.64 22.07
CA ARG A 122 25.10 -15.22 22.27
C ARG A 122 26.45 -15.01 22.95
N ILE A 123 26.73 -15.75 24.02
CA ILE A 123 28.02 -15.68 24.74
C ILE A 123 29.16 -16.11 23.81
N ALA A 124 28.97 -17.16 23.02
CA ALA A 124 29.96 -17.60 22.03
C ALA A 124 30.25 -16.56 20.95
N ALA A 125 29.25 -15.75 20.58
CA ALA A 125 29.38 -14.62 19.66
C ALA A 125 29.88 -13.31 20.33
N GLY A 126 30.19 -13.33 21.63
CA GLY A 126 30.66 -12.15 22.38
C GLY A 126 29.56 -11.15 22.76
N LYS A 127 28.28 -11.55 22.68
CA LYS A 127 27.11 -10.72 22.98
C LYS A 127 26.62 -10.95 24.41
N PRO A 128 25.88 -10.00 25.02
CA PRO A 128 25.25 -10.20 26.32
C PRO A 128 24.30 -11.42 26.31
N ALA A 129 24.30 -12.20 27.39
CA ALA A 129 23.45 -13.39 27.52
C ALA A 129 21.95 -13.05 27.46
N GLN A 130 21.56 -11.91 28.04
CA GLN A 130 20.22 -11.36 27.91
C GLN A 130 20.09 -10.61 26.57
N GLY A 131 19.16 -11.04 25.72
CA GLY A 131 18.83 -10.36 24.48
C GLY A 131 18.08 -9.05 24.71
N LEU A 132 18.19 -8.12 23.78
CA LEU A 132 17.51 -6.84 23.80
C LEU A 132 16.51 -6.75 22.65
N LEU A 133 15.26 -6.44 22.99
CA LEU A 133 14.23 -6.03 22.06
C LEU A 133 13.85 -4.59 22.39
N LYS A 134 13.84 -3.71 21.40
CA LYS A 134 13.52 -2.29 21.54
C LYS A 134 12.32 -1.94 20.68
N LEU A 135 11.35 -1.25 21.29
CA LEU A 135 10.22 -0.63 20.61
C LEU A 135 10.37 0.88 20.72
N ASN A 136 10.29 1.57 19.59
CA ASN A 136 10.38 3.02 19.55
C ASN A 136 9.27 3.60 18.67
N ALA A 137 8.79 4.79 19.01
CA ALA A 137 7.89 5.56 18.15
C ALA A 137 8.26 7.03 18.21
N TYR A 138 8.16 7.74 17.09
CA TYR A 138 8.39 9.19 17.04
C TYR A 138 7.77 9.81 15.79
N HIS A 139 7.66 11.14 15.78
CA HIS A 139 7.24 11.90 14.60
C HIS A 139 8.45 12.28 13.74
N ASP A 140 8.35 12.05 12.42
CA ASP A 140 9.39 12.36 11.43
C ASP A 140 8.74 12.92 10.17
N SER A 141 9.09 14.14 9.77
CA SER A 141 8.66 14.75 8.50
C SER A 141 7.17 14.60 8.14
N GLY A 142 6.26 14.80 9.10
CA GLY A 142 4.81 14.68 8.85
C GLY A 142 4.29 13.23 8.80
N SER A 143 5.12 12.26 9.18
CA SER A 143 4.76 10.87 9.39
C SER A 143 5.02 10.45 10.84
N ILE A 144 4.39 9.36 11.26
CA ILE A 144 4.75 8.61 12.46
C ILE A 144 5.66 7.47 12.05
N VAL A 145 6.79 7.32 12.74
CA VAL A 145 7.71 6.20 12.60
C VAL A 145 7.58 5.30 13.82
N ILE A 146 7.43 4.00 13.59
CA ILE A 146 7.48 2.97 14.63
C ILE A 146 8.60 2.01 14.28
N GLU A 147 9.49 1.75 15.22
CA GLU A 147 10.63 0.86 15.05
C GLU A 147 10.51 -0.35 15.98
N VAL A 148 10.80 -1.53 15.43
CA VAL A 148 11.01 -2.78 16.18
C VAL A 148 12.43 -3.23 15.91
N GLU A 149 13.30 -3.16 16.93
CA GLU A 149 14.73 -3.43 16.81
C GLU A 149 15.12 -4.56 17.77
N ASP A 150 15.88 -5.53 17.28
CA ASP A 150 16.47 -6.60 18.06
C ASP A 150 17.99 -6.63 17.89
N ASP A 151 18.68 -7.08 18.93
CA ASP A 151 20.13 -7.29 18.91
C ASP A 151 20.48 -8.76 18.58
N GLY A 152 19.69 -9.41 17.73
CA GLY A 152 19.79 -10.82 17.38
C GLY A 152 20.87 -11.14 16.33
N ALA A 153 20.73 -12.29 15.67
CA ALA A 153 21.71 -12.76 14.69
C ALA A 153 21.71 -11.94 13.38
N GLY A 154 20.72 -11.08 13.17
CA GLY A 154 20.46 -10.43 11.90
C GLY A 154 19.94 -11.38 10.81
N LEU A 155 19.60 -10.82 9.67
CA LEU A 155 19.06 -11.53 8.53
C LEU A 155 20.17 -12.10 7.65
N LYS A 156 20.09 -13.40 7.38
CA LYS A 156 21.03 -14.09 6.50
C LYS A 156 20.67 -13.84 5.04
N ARG A 157 21.24 -12.77 4.47
CA ARG A 157 21.07 -12.37 3.05
C ARG A 157 21.11 -13.55 2.07
N ASP A 158 22.17 -14.36 2.12
CA ASP A 158 22.36 -15.45 1.17
C ASP A 158 21.31 -16.57 1.31
N ALA A 159 20.84 -16.81 2.54
CA ALA A 159 19.76 -17.78 2.79
C ALA A 159 18.41 -17.28 2.26
N ILE A 160 18.14 -15.98 2.39
CA ILE A 160 16.93 -15.34 1.84
C ILE A 160 16.95 -15.41 0.32
N LEU A 161 18.08 -15.04 -0.30
CA LEU A 161 18.24 -15.06 -1.76
C LEU A 161 18.12 -16.48 -2.32
N ALA A 162 18.79 -17.47 -1.71
CA ALA A 162 18.70 -18.86 -2.14
C ALA A 162 17.26 -19.38 -2.10
N LYS A 163 16.51 -19.06 -1.04
CA LYS A 163 15.10 -19.44 -0.90
C LYS A 163 14.19 -18.70 -1.87
N ALA A 164 14.49 -17.44 -2.18
CA ALA A 164 13.76 -16.67 -3.19
C ALA A 164 13.92 -17.27 -4.59
N ILE A 165 15.13 -17.74 -4.93
CA ILE A 165 15.42 -18.43 -6.20
C ILE A 165 14.71 -19.79 -6.24
N GLU A 166 14.76 -20.57 -5.17
CA GLU A 166 14.06 -21.85 -5.06
C GLU A 166 12.54 -21.71 -5.28
N LYS A 167 11.94 -20.66 -4.72
CA LYS A 167 10.51 -20.35 -4.86
C LYS A 167 10.15 -19.67 -6.19
N GLY A 168 11.12 -19.41 -7.06
CA GLY A 168 10.91 -18.75 -8.35
C GLY A 168 10.50 -17.27 -8.25
N ILE A 169 10.74 -16.64 -7.11
CA ILE A 169 10.44 -15.21 -6.88
C ILE A 169 11.51 -14.34 -7.55
N VAL A 170 12.77 -14.81 -7.53
CA VAL A 170 13.92 -14.12 -8.13
C VAL A 170 14.58 -15.03 -9.16
N SER A 171 15.00 -14.46 -10.29
CA SER A 171 15.70 -15.22 -11.33
C SER A 171 17.16 -15.50 -10.94
N ASN A 172 17.68 -16.66 -11.31
CA ASN A 172 19.08 -17.01 -11.03
C ASN A 172 20.03 -16.03 -11.73
N GLY A 173 20.93 -15.39 -10.97
CA GLY A 173 21.88 -14.39 -11.47
C GLY A 173 21.40 -12.93 -11.40
N GLN A 174 20.18 -12.65 -10.90
CA GLN A 174 19.74 -11.28 -10.67
C GLN A 174 20.54 -10.63 -9.54
N VAL A 175 21.14 -9.47 -9.81
CA VAL A 175 21.89 -8.69 -8.81
C VAL A 175 20.90 -7.80 -8.08
N LEU A 176 20.72 -8.07 -6.79
CA LEU A 176 19.86 -7.30 -5.88
C LEU A 176 20.71 -6.68 -4.77
N THR A 177 20.32 -5.47 -4.37
CA THR A 177 20.82 -4.84 -3.15
C THR A 177 20.34 -5.56 -1.90
N ASP A 178 21.00 -5.33 -0.77
CA ASP A 178 20.64 -5.99 0.49
C ASP A 178 19.21 -5.61 0.93
N GLN A 179 18.84 -4.35 0.75
CA GLN A 179 17.48 -3.87 1.03
C GLN A 179 16.43 -4.58 0.15
N GLU A 180 16.69 -4.74 -1.15
CA GLU A 180 15.79 -5.48 -2.04
C GLU A 180 15.66 -6.95 -1.63
N ILE A 181 16.76 -7.58 -1.18
CA ILE A 181 16.73 -8.96 -0.69
C ILE A 181 15.90 -9.06 0.59
N TYR A 182 16.08 -8.17 1.55
CA TYR A 182 15.30 -8.20 2.79
C TYR A 182 13.80 -7.97 2.55
N ARG A 183 13.44 -7.14 1.57
CA ARG A 183 12.04 -6.93 1.17
C ARG A 183 11.35 -8.20 0.67
N LEU A 184 12.10 -9.17 0.14
CA LEU A 184 11.56 -10.47 -0.29
C LEU A 184 10.88 -11.24 0.84
N ILE A 185 11.22 -10.97 2.10
CA ILE A 185 10.59 -11.59 3.28
C ILE A 185 9.07 -11.33 3.31
N PHE A 186 8.64 -10.20 2.76
CA PHE A 186 7.23 -9.82 2.71
C PHE A 186 6.48 -10.39 1.50
N GLU A 187 7.15 -11.12 0.59
CA GLU A 187 6.48 -11.69 -0.57
C GLU A 187 5.50 -12.82 -0.15
N PRO A 188 4.33 -12.91 -0.78
CA PRO A 188 3.35 -13.95 -0.49
C PRO A 188 3.96 -15.34 -0.60
N GLY A 189 3.79 -16.15 0.46
CA GLY A 189 4.33 -17.50 0.47
C GLY A 189 5.85 -17.57 0.66
N PHE A 190 6.56 -16.48 0.95
CA PHE A 190 7.99 -16.52 1.28
C PHE A 190 8.27 -17.26 2.59
N SER A 191 7.32 -17.22 3.54
CA SER A 191 7.42 -17.79 4.88
C SER A 191 8.24 -19.08 4.94
N THR A 192 9.20 -19.09 5.87
CA THR A 192 10.23 -20.12 5.99
C THR A 192 9.75 -21.39 6.68
N ALA A 193 8.55 -21.41 7.23
CA ALA A 193 8.06 -22.50 8.06
C ALA A 193 7.67 -23.74 7.22
N GLU A 194 8.47 -24.81 7.33
CA GLU A 194 8.13 -26.17 6.85
C GLU A 194 7.09 -26.87 7.73
N GLN A 195 6.82 -26.33 8.94
CA GLN A 195 5.77 -26.82 9.83
C GLN A 195 4.90 -25.68 10.33
N VAL A 196 3.58 -25.84 10.19
CA VAL A 196 2.58 -25.01 10.86
C VAL A 196 2.68 -25.32 12.35
N THR A 197 3.47 -24.55 13.10
CA THR A 197 3.48 -24.66 14.56
C THR A 197 2.10 -24.23 15.08
N ASN A 198 1.52 -25.01 15.98
CA ASN A 198 0.20 -24.79 16.58
C ASN A 198 0.05 -23.44 17.30
N LEU A 199 1.14 -22.67 17.45
CA LEU A 199 1.15 -21.37 18.12
C LEU A 199 0.79 -20.19 17.21
N SER A 200 0.94 -20.32 15.89
CA SER A 200 0.55 -19.31 14.91
C SER A 200 -0.86 -19.58 14.40
N GLY A 201 -1.84 -19.57 15.31
CA GLY A 201 -3.23 -20.02 15.12
C GLY A 201 -4.07 -19.33 14.03
N ARG A 202 -3.47 -18.62 13.05
CA ARG A 202 -4.13 -18.09 11.85
C ARG A 202 -3.29 -18.10 10.56
N GLY A 203 -2.10 -18.73 10.53
CA GLY A 203 -1.29 -18.76 9.29
C GLY A 203 -0.84 -17.37 8.83
N VAL A 204 -0.37 -16.53 9.76
CA VAL A 204 -0.03 -15.13 9.50
C VAL A 204 1.45 -15.03 9.15
N GLY A 205 1.76 -14.87 7.87
CA GLY A 205 3.10 -14.58 7.39
C GLY A 205 3.46 -13.10 7.45
N MET A 206 4.71 -12.77 7.14
CA MET A 206 5.15 -11.38 6.98
C MET A 206 4.40 -10.64 5.86
N ASP A 207 3.87 -11.37 4.88
CA ASP A 207 2.99 -10.82 3.84
C ASP A 207 1.69 -10.23 4.42
N VAL A 208 1.14 -10.84 5.48
CA VAL A 208 -0.05 -10.31 6.17
C VAL A 208 0.31 -9.06 6.98
N VAL A 209 1.49 -9.03 7.61
CA VAL A 209 1.98 -7.83 8.30
C VAL A 209 2.11 -6.67 7.32
N LYS A 210 2.78 -6.88 6.18
CA LYS A 210 2.90 -5.87 5.11
C LYS A 210 1.52 -5.38 4.64
N LYS A 211 0.60 -6.29 4.31
CA LYS A 211 -0.76 -5.91 3.88
C LYS A 211 -1.53 -5.11 4.93
N ASN A 212 -1.39 -5.44 6.21
CA ASN A 212 -2.06 -4.70 7.28
C ASN A 212 -1.49 -3.28 7.42
N ILE A 213 -0.16 -3.12 7.26
CA ILE A 213 0.50 -1.82 7.26
C ILE A 213 0.12 -1.02 6.01
N GLU A 214 0.11 -1.62 4.83
CA GLU A 214 -0.31 -0.99 3.57
C GLU A 214 -1.80 -0.60 3.59
N ALA A 215 -2.66 -1.36 4.27
CA ALA A 215 -4.05 -1.01 4.49
C ALA A 215 -4.23 0.23 5.39
N LEU A 216 -3.22 0.56 6.18
CA LEU A 216 -3.10 1.83 6.91
C LEU A 216 -2.36 2.90 6.09
N ARG A 217 -2.06 2.63 4.81
CA ARG A 217 -1.20 3.45 3.94
C ARG A 217 0.18 3.69 4.54
N GLY A 218 0.62 2.79 5.41
CA GLY A 218 1.98 2.78 5.90
C GLY A 218 2.92 2.06 4.94
N LEU A 219 4.20 2.35 5.10
CA LEU A 219 5.30 1.63 4.49
C LEU A 219 6.03 0.84 5.56
N VAL A 220 6.61 -0.29 5.17
CA VAL A 220 7.46 -1.11 6.04
C VAL A 220 8.77 -1.40 5.34
N ASP A 221 9.86 -1.11 6.03
CA ASP A 221 11.23 -1.39 5.59
C ASP A 221 11.99 -2.18 6.65
N ILE A 222 13.07 -2.84 6.22
CA ILE A 222 13.95 -3.64 7.08
C ILE A 222 15.39 -3.20 6.88
N GLU A 223 16.07 -2.94 7.99
CA GLU A 223 17.50 -2.76 8.09
C GLU A 223 18.06 -3.93 8.92
N SER A 224 19.11 -4.59 8.44
CA SER A 224 19.70 -5.69 9.20
C SER A 224 21.16 -5.89 8.86
N GLU A 225 21.94 -6.21 9.89
CA GLU A 225 23.35 -6.56 9.80
C GLU A 225 23.60 -7.88 10.55
N VAL A 226 24.29 -8.80 9.89
CA VAL A 226 24.57 -10.14 10.44
C VAL A 226 25.44 -10.03 11.68
N GLY A 227 24.99 -10.64 12.77
CA GLY A 227 25.65 -10.62 14.08
C GLY A 227 25.25 -9.44 14.96
N THR A 228 24.79 -8.32 14.37
CA THR A 228 24.38 -7.13 15.10
C THR A 228 22.90 -7.18 15.47
N GLY A 229 22.03 -7.54 14.51
CA GLY A 229 20.59 -7.57 14.73
C GLY A 229 19.75 -7.12 13.52
N SER A 230 18.48 -6.83 13.79
CA SER A 230 17.55 -6.35 12.77
C SER A 230 16.69 -5.21 13.31
N LYS A 231 16.32 -4.28 12.43
CA LYS A 231 15.42 -3.18 12.69
C LYS A 231 14.35 -3.13 11.61
N ILE A 232 13.11 -3.20 12.02
CA ILE A 232 11.95 -3.05 11.15
C ILE A 232 11.37 -1.67 11.39
N VAL A 233 11.24 -0.89 10.32
CA VAL A 233 10.78 0.49 10.36
C VAL A 233 9.44 0.58 9.67
N ILE A 234 8.41 1.00 10.42
CA ILE A 234 7.07 1.26 9.90
C ILE A 234 6.87 2.76 9.84
N ARG A 235 6.56 3.29 8.66
CA ARG A 235 6.23 4.71 8.46
C ARG A 235 4.75 4.84 8.14
N MET A 236 4.02 5.67 8.85
CA MET A 236 2.59 5.90 8.63
C MET A 236 2.28 7.40 8.51
N PRO A 237 1.34 7.81 7.65
CA PRO A 237 0.93 9.20 7.59
C PRO A 237 0.20 9.64 8.87
N LEU A 238 0.36 10.90 9.24
CA LEU A 238 -0.29 11.53 10.41
C LEU A 238 -1.79 11.80 10.23
N THR A 239 -2.31 11.69 9.00
CA THR A 239 -3.65 12.14 8.62
C THR A 239 -4.58 10.97 8.29
N LEU A 240 -5.88 11.24 8.24
CA LEU A 240 -6.83 10.40 7.50
C LEU A 240 -6.34 10.28 6.06
N ALA A 241 -6.53 9.12 5.43
CA ALA A 241 -6.01 8.79 4.10
C ALA A 241 -6.44 9.80 3.02
N ILE A 242 -5.77 10.95 2.95
CA ILE A 242 -5.80 11.86 1.83
C ILE A 242 -4.83 11.28 0.82
N ILE A 243 -5.26 11.22 -0.43
CA ILE A 243 -4.41 10.86 -1.55
C ILE A 243 -4.41 11.97 -2.57
N ASP A 244 -3.26 12.14 -3.19
CA ASP A 244 -3.18 12.78 -4.50
C ASP A 244 -3.68 11.77 -5.52
N GLY A 245 -4.75 12.13 -6.20
CA GLY A 245 -5.41 11.30 -7.19
C GLY A 245 -5.34 11.94 -8.57
N PHE A 246 -5.38 11.12 -9.59
CA PHE A 246 -5.61 11.51 -10.97
C PHE A 246 -7.06 11.17 -11.32
N LEU A 247 -7.87 12.21 -11.54
CA LEU A 247 -9.29 12.09 -11.82
C LEU A 247 -9.51 11.77 -13.30
N VAL A 248 -10.27 10.72 -13.58
CA VAL A 248 -10.65 10.28 -14.93
C VAL A 248 -12.15 10.07 -15.04
N GLY A 249 -12.70 10.30 -16.23
CA GLY A 249 -14.11 10.07 -16.54
C GLY A 249 -14.30 8.83 -17.40
N VAL A 250 -15.33 8.04 -17.08
CA VAL A 250 -15.84 6.95 -17.95
C VAL A 250 -17.36 7.01 -17.95
N GLY A 251 -17.95 7.31 -19.09
CA GLY A 251 -19.36 7.66 -19.22
C GLY A 251 -19.74 8.83 -18.31
N HIS A 252 -20.73 8.61 -17.45
CA HIS A 252 -21.17 9.59 -16.44
C HIS A 252 -20.52 9.38 -15.07
N SER A 253 -19.54 8.48 -14.97
CA SER A 253 -18.92 8.10 -13.70
C SER A 253 -17.49 8.60 -13.60
N SER A 254 -17.14 9.06 -12.40
CA SER A 254 -15.81 9.57 -12.08
C SER A 254 -14.99 8.54 -11.31
N TYR A 255 -13.73 8.37 -11.70
CA TYR A 255 -12.78 7.45 -11.07
C TYR A 255 -11.51 8.17 -10.67
N VAL A 256 -10.89 7.75 -9.58
CA VAL A 256 -9.64 8.31 -9.07
C VAL A 256 -8.56 7.23 -9.09
N ILE A 257 -7.44 7.53 -9.74
CA ILE A 257 -6.24 6.69 -9.75
C ILE A 257 -5.23 7.32 -8.79
N PRO A 258 -4.66 6.60 -7.81
CA PRO A 258 -3.57 7.15 -6.99
C PRO A 258 -2.45 7.68 -7.88
N LEU A 259 -2.06 8.95 -7.68
CA LEU A 259 -1.15 9.66 -8.59
C LEU A 259 0.25 9.03 -8.62
N ASP A 260 0.70 8.48 -7.49
CA ASP A 260 1.94 7.72 -7.36
C ASP A 260 2.00 6.46 -8.25
N MET A 261 0.84 5.98 -8.69
CA MET A 261 0.71 4.82 -9.58
C MET A 261 0.49 5.22 -11.05
N VAL A 262 0.38 6.52 -11.36
CA VAL A 262 0.25 7.03 -12.74
C VAL A 262 1.65 7.27 -13.30
N PHE A 263 2.00 6.56 -14.37
CA PHE A 263 3.29 6.70 -15.04
C PHE A 263 3.25 7.80 -16.11
N GLU A 264 2.29 7.74 -17.03
CA GLU A 264 2.05 8.78 -18.04
C GLU A 264 0.63 8.71 -18.61
N CYS A 265 0.18 9.79 -19.24
CA CYS A 265 -1.07 9.82 -20.00
C CYS A 265 -0.76 9.90 -21.50
N VAL A 266 -1.41 9.05 -22.29
CA VAL A 266 -1.20 8.96 -23.75
C VAL A 266 -2.52 9.19 -24.47
N GLU A 267 -2.54 10.19 -25.35
CA GLU A 267 -3.61 10.36 -26.32
C GLU A 267 -3.27 9.50 -27.54
N LEU A 268 -4.14 8.53 -27.85
CA LEU A 268 -3.95 7.67 -29.01
C LEU A 268 -4.33 8.39 -30.32
N SER A 269 -3.60 8.10 -31.40
CA SER A 269 -4.04 8.40 -32.75
C SER A 269 -5.21 7.50 -33.18
N ASP A 270 -5.93 7.88 -34.23
CA ASP A 270 -7.09 7.09 -34.68
C ASP A 270 -6.71 5.69 -35.18
N ALA A 271 -5.50 5.53 -35.74
CA ALA A 271 -4.98 4.22 -36.14
C ALA A 271 -4.68 3.33 -34.94
N GLU A 272 -4.03 3.87 -33.90
CA GLU A 272 -3.74 3.14 -32.67
C GLU A 272 -5.02 2.80 -31.89
N ARG A 273 -6.03 3.67 -31.93
CA ARG A 273 -7.36 3.39 -31.36
C ARG A 273 -8.03 2.19 -32.02
N ILE A 274 -7.93 2.08 -33.35
CA ILE A 274 -8.50 0.93 -34.08
C ILE A 274 -7.79 -0.36 -33.68
N GLU A 275 -6.45 -0.32 -33.54
CA GLU A 275 -5.66 -1.48 -33.14
C GLU A 275 -5.95 -1.89 -31.69
N ALA A 276 -5.98 -0.93 -30.76
CA ALA A 276 -6.35 -1.13 -29.36
C ALA A 276 -7.80 -1.62 -29.17
N ARG A 277 -8.70 -1.38 -30.14
CA ARG A 277 -10.08 -1.92 -30.13
C ARG A 277 -10.14 -3.37 -30.59
N LYS A 278 -9.23 -3.78 -31.47
CA LYS A 278 -9.12 -5.17 -31.94
C LYS A 278 -8.33 -6.03 -30.97
N GLN A 279 -7.36 -5.44 -30.29
CA GLN A 279 -6.40 -6.14 -29.44
C GLN A 279 -6.31 -5.47 -28.06
N ASN A 280 -6.28 -6.26 -26.99
CA ASN A 280 -6.15 -5.75 -25.61
C ASN A 280 -4.70 -5.37 -25.26
N TYR A 281 -3.92 -4.88 -26.23
CA TYR A 281 -2.56 -4.38 -26.03
C TYR A 281 -2.17 -3.39 -27.15
N ILE A 282 -1.17 -2.57 -26.89
CA ILE A 282 -0.52 -1.70 -27.88
C ILE A 282 1.00 -1.80 -27.76
N ASN A 283 1.72 -1.42 -28.82
CA ASN A 283 3.14 -1.14 -28.72
C ASN A 283 3.32 0.34 -28.33
N LEU A 284 3.76 0.59 -27.10
CA LEU A 284 4.09 1.92 -26.61
C LEU A 284 5.61 2.05 -26.50
N ARG A 285 6.23 2.73 -27.47
CA ARG A 285 7.70 2.96 -27.52
C ARG A 285 8.52 1.66 -27.41
N ASP A 286 8.17 0.67 -28.23
CA ASP A 286 8.79 -0.66 -28.29
C ASP A 286 8.54 -1.57 -27.07
N GLU A 287 7.67 -1.16 -26.13
CA GLU A 287 7.16 -2.00 -25.05
C GLU A 287 5.71 -2.43 -25.34
N VAL A 288 5.41 -3.73 -25.18
CA VAL A 288 4.04 -4.24 -25.25
C VAL A 288 3.30 -3.83 -23.99
N LEU A 289 2.38 -2.87 -24.11
CA LEU A 289 1.55 -2.40 -23.03
C LEU A 289 0.18 -3.09 -23.10
N PRO A 290 -0.18 -3.95 -22.12
CA PRO A 290 -1.49 -4.55 -22.11
C PRO A 290 -2.53 -3.53 -21.64
N LEU A 291 -3.73 -3.60 -22.22
CA LEU A 291 -4.78 -2.60 -22.07
C LEU A 291 -6.02 -3.18 -21.39
N MET A 292 -6.67 -2.35 -20.58
CA MET A 292 -7.97 -2.61 -19.97
C MET A 292 -8.91 -1.44 -20.23
N ARG A 293 -10.09 -1.75 -20.77
CA ARG A 293 -11.18 -0.79 -20.89
C ARG A 293 -11.93 -0.73 -19.56
N LEU A 294 -11.85 0.40 -18.85
CA LEU A 294 -12.57 0.56 -17.59
C LEU A 294 -14.09 0.41 -17.78
N ARG A 295 -14.59 0.86 -18.94
CA ARG A 295 -15.99 0.74 -19.31
C ARG A 295 -16.49 -0.70 -19.30
N ASP A 296 -15.70 -1.62 -19.87
CA ASP A 296 -16.04 -3.04 -19.93
C ASP A 296 -15.84 -3.70 -18.57
N SER A 297 -14.75 -3.35 -17.87
CA SER A 297 -14.44 -3.87 -16.54
C SER A 297 -15.51 -3.54 -15.49
N PHE A 298 -16.12 -2.35 -15.57
CA PHE A 298 -17.17 -1.91 -14.65
C PHE A 298 -18.59 -2.04 -15.25
N ASN A 299 -18.73 -2.69 -16.40
CA ASN A 299 -20.01 -2.92 -17.09
C ASN A 299 -20.85 -1.64 -17.26
N ILE A 300 -20.19 -0.55 -17.63
CA ILE A 300 -20.80 0.78 -17.81
C ILE A 300 -21.54 0.80 -19.15
N LYS A 301 -22.84 1.10 -19.10
CA LYS A 301 -23.69 1.19 -20.29
C LYS A 301 -23.66 2.61 -20.87
N GLY A 302 -23.61 2.73 -22.19
CA GLY A 302 -23.67 4.03 -22.89
C GLY A 302 -22.96 4.02 -24.24
N ASP A 303 -23.26 5.01 -25.08
CA ASP A 303 -22.63 5.16 -26.39
C ASP A 303 -21.15 5.55 -26.27
N ASN A 304 -20.30 4.92 -27.09
CA ASN A 304 -18.85 5.15 -27.11
C ASN A 304 -18.49 6.34 -28.01
N SER A 305 -19.06 7.51 -27.75
CA SER A 305 -18.98 8.68 -28.65
C SER A 305 -17.79 9.61 -28.40
N GLY A 306 -16.96 9.33 -27.38
CA GLY A 306 -15.82 10.16 -26.97
C GLY A 306 -14.46 9.71 -27.50
N ARG A 307 -13.45 10.59 -27.39
CA ARG A 307 -12.04 10.25 -27.59
C ARG A 307 -11.59 9.33 -26.45
N GLU A 308 -11.05 8.16 -26.79
CA GLU A 308 -10.44 7.26 -25.79
C GLU A 308 -9.02 7.75 -25.47
N ASN A 309 -8.72 7.85 -24.18
CA ASN A 309 -7.41 8.19 -23.62
C ASN A 309 -6.84 6.99 -22.86
N ILE A 310 -5.52 6.88 -22.80
CA ILE A 310 -4.85 5.84 -22.00
C ILE A 310 -4.13 6.49 -20.84
N VAL A 311 -4.45 6.02 -19.63
CA VAL A 311 -3.63 6.27 -18.44
C VAL A 311 -2.75 5.06 -18.21
N VAL A 312 -1.44 5.23 -18.39
CA VAL A 312 -0.45 4.19 -18.10
C VAL A 312 -0.23 4.18 -16.60
N VAL A 313 -0.53 3.04 -15.98
CA VAL A 313 -0.34 2.82 -14.55
C VAL A 313 0.77 1.80 -14.30
N GLN A 314 1.52 1.99 -13.22
CA GLN A 314 2.63 1.12 -12.84
C GLN A 314 2.55 0.71 -11.37
N CYS A 315 2.74 -0.59 -11.11
CA CYS A 315 2.89 -1.11 -9.75
C CYS A 315 3.82 -2.33 -9.75
N GLY A 316 4.79 -2.38 -8.84
CA GLY A 316 5.71 -3.52 -8.73
C GLY A 316 6.50 -3.81 -10.01
N GLY A 317 6.85 -2.77 -10.78
CA GLY A 317 7.56 -2.91 -12.07
C GLY A 317 6.68 -3.30 -13.26
N LEU A 318 5.43 -3.72 -13.03
CA LEU A 318 4.46 -4.05 -14.09
C LEU A 318 3.70 -2.81 -14.54
N LYS A 319 3.50 -2.67 -15.86
CA LYS A 319 2.72 -1.59 -16.47
C LYS A 319 1.44 -2.12 -17.11
N ALA A 320 0.37 -1.32 -17.05
CA ALA A 320 -0.85 -1.54 -17.81
C ALA A 320 -1.44 -0.21 -18.27
N GLY A 321 -2.16 -0.21 -19.38
CA GLY A 321 -2.92 0.97 -19.82
C GLY A 321 -4.40 0.85 -19.46
N LEU A 322 -4.92 1.85 -18.75
CA LEU A 322 -6.35 1.99 -18.48
C LEU A 322 -6.96 2.91 -19.53
N ILE A 323 -7.86 2.38 -20.34
CA ILE A 323 -8.61 3.16 -21.33
C ILE A 323 -9.79 3.85 -20.63
N VAL A 324 -9.82 5.17 -20.76
CA VAL A 324 -10.81 6.08 -20.16
C VAL A 324 -11.34 7.06 -21.19
N ASP A 325 -12.47 7.69 -20.89
CA ASP A 325 -13.12 8.63 -21.82
C ASP A 325 -12.56 10.05 -21.65
N GLU A 326 -12.27 10.46 -20.42
CA GLU A 326 -11.79 11.82 -20.12
C GLU A 326 -10.64 11.80 -19.11
N LEU A 327 -9.65 12.67 -19.32
CA LEU A 327 -8.61 13.01 -18.35
C LEU A 327 -9.00 14.33 -17.68
N ARG A 328 -9.23 14.33 -16.36
CA ARG A 328 -9.65 15.52 -15.60
C ARG A 328 -8.55 16.12 -14.73
N GLY A 329 -7.39 15.45 -14.65
CA GLY A 329 -6.18 15.97 -14.02
C GLY A 329 -6.03 15.60 -12.55
N GLU A 330 -5.07 16.25 -11.89
CA GLU A 330 -4.74 16.03 -10.48
C GLU A 330 -5.85 16.55 -9.55
N PHE A 331 -6.14 15.78 -8.51
CA PHE A 331 -7.18 16.05 -7.52
C PHE A 331 -6.81 15.45 -6.17
N GLN A 332 -6.74 16.28 -5.14
CA GLN A 332 -6.49 15.83 -3.77
C GLN A 332 -7.80 15.43 -3.11
N THR A 333 -7.84 14.27 -2.47
CA THR A 333 -9.09 13.71 -1.97
C THR A 333 -8.96 12.82 -0.75
N VAL A 334 -9.99 12.78 0.10
CA VAL A 334 -10.08 11.87 1.24
C VAL A 334 -10.64 10.52 0.80
N ILE A 335 -9.93 9.42 1.09
CA ILE A 335 -10.45 8.08 0.88
C ILE A 335 -11.49 7.75 1.95
N LYS A 336 -12.73 7.47 1.52
CA LYS A 336 -13.73 6.80 2.34
C LYS A 336 -13.63 5.28 2.07
N PRO A 337 -13.27 4.44 3.06
CA PRO A 337 -13.22 3.00 2.86
C PRO A 337 -14.62 2.48 2.57
N LEU A 338 -14.72 1.51 1.66
CA LEU A 338 -16.00 0.90 1.34
C LEU A 338 -16.55 0.14 2.56
N GLY A 339 -17.87 0.22 2.77
CA GLY A 339 -18.54 -0.53 3.82
C GLY A 339 -18.35 -2.04 3.66
N ARG A 340 -18.57 -2.81 4.74
CA ARG A 340 -18.33 -4.28 4.78
C ARG A 340 -19.02 -5.07 3.67
N ILE A 341 -20.16 -4.60 3.16
CA ILE A 341 -20.92 -5.23 2.06
C ILE A 341 -20.13 -5.22 0.74
N PHE A 342 -19.22 -4.27 0.58
CA PHE A 342 -18.41 -4.08 -0.62
C PHE A 342 -16.98 -4.63 -0.48
N GLN A 343 -16.67 -5.29 0.66
CA GLN A 343 -15.40 -6.00 0.83
C GLN A 343 -15.34 -7.15 -0.18
N GLY A 344 -14.37 -7.10 -1.10
CA GLY A 344 -14.16 -8.10 -2.14
C GLY A 344 -14.52 -7.65 -3.56
N LEU A 345 -15.02 -6.43 -3.75
CA LEU A 345 -15.11 -5.83 -5.08
C LEU A 345 -13.69 -5.70 -5.66
N LYS A 346 -13.45 -6.36 -6.80
CA LYS A 346 -12.16 -6.29 -7.47
C LYS A 346 -12.02 -4.96 -8.23
N GLY A 347 -10.83 -4.38 -8.20
CA GLY A 347 -10.52 -3.17 -8.97
C GLY A 347 -10.94 -1.86 -8.29
N ILE A 348 -11.44 -1.91 -7.04
CA ILE A 348 -11.83 -0.72 -6.27
C ILE A 348 -11.18 -0.78 -4.88
N SER A 349 -10.49 0.30 -4.49
CA SER A 349 -9.84 0.43 -3.18
C SER A 349 -10.61 1.32 -2.21
N GLY A 350 -11.50 2.18 -2.71
CA GLY A 350 -12.28 3.10 -1.88
C GLY A 350 -13.26 3.94 -2.69
N SER A 351 -13.88 4.91 -2.04
CA SER A 351 -14.64 5.97 -2.70
C SER A 351 -14.26 7.32 -2.14
N THR A 352 -14.64 8.37 -2.85
CA THR A 352 -14.57 9.74 -2.38
C THR A 352 -15.77 10.54 -2.87
N ILE A 353 -15.97 11.73 -2.31
CA ILE A 353 -16.90 12.73 -2.79
C ILE A 353 -16.06 13.82 -3.46
N LEU A 354 -16.37 14.12 -4.71
CA LEU A 354 -15.75 15.22 -5.46
C LEU A 354 -16.28 16.56 -4.95
N GLY A 355 -15.57 17.65 -5.25
CA GLY A 355 -16.04 18.99 -4.90
C GLY A 355 -17.43 19.35 -5.47
N SER A 356 -17.87 18.66 -6.53
CA SER A 356 -19.22 18.76 -7.09
C SER A 356 -20.31 18.08 -6.23
N GLY A 357 -19.93 17.31 -5.21
CA GLY A 357 -20.83 16.42 -4.45
C GLY A 357 -21.06 15.05 -5.10
N GLU A 358 -20.52 14.81 -6.31
CA GLU A 358 -20.58 13.51 -6.97
C GLU A 358 -19.67 12.49 -6.27
N VAL A 359 -20.09 11.23 -6.21
CA VAL A 359 -19.23 10.15 -5.70
C VAL A 359 -18.30 9.68 -6.80
N ALA A 360 -16.99 9.70 -6.52
CA ALA A 360 -15.98 9.07 -7.35
C ALA A 360 -15.43 7.80 -6.70
N VAL A 361 -15.04 6.84 -7.53
CA VAL A 361 -14.53 5.54 -7.07
C VAL A 361 -13.01 5.50 -7.21
N ILE A 362 -12.30 5.13 -6.14
CA ILE A 362 -10.84 5.03 -6.16
C ILE A 362 -10.44 3.64 -6.64
N LEU A 363 -9.62 3.56 -7.67
CA LEU A 363 -9.23 2.29 -8.28
C LEU A 363 -8.21 1.53 -7.44
N ASP A 364 -8.32 0.20 -7.45
CA ASP A 364 -7.29 -0.72 -6.94
C ASP A 364 -6.36 -1.09 -8.10
N VAL A 365 -5.39 -0.22 -8.40
CA VAL A 365 -4.46 -0.39 -9.52
C VAL A 365 -3.69 -1.71 -9.47
N PRO A 366 -3.12 -2.16 -8.33
CA PRO A 366 -2.49 -3.48 -8.24
C PRO A 366 -3.44 -4.62 -8.65
N GLY A 367 -4.69 -4.57 -8.17
CA GLY A 367 -5.71 -5.54 -8.52
C GLY A 367 -6.08 -5.53 -10.01
N LEU A 368 -6.15 -4.34 -10.63
CA LEU A 368 -6.42 -4.17 -12.06
C LEU A 368 -5.26 -4.68 -12.92
N ILE A 369 -4.01 -4.32 -12.60
CA ILE A 369 -2.82 -4.80 -13.33
C ILE A 369 -2.75 -6.34 -13.30
N LYS A 370 -3.05 -6.95 -12.16
CA LYS A 370 -3.08 -8.42 -12.04
C LYS A 370 -4.13 -9.05 -12.96
N GLN A 371 -5.33 -8.47 -13.05
CA GLN A 371 -6.38 -8.96 -13.96
C GLN A 371 -5.95 -8.84 -15.43
N VAL A 372 -5.30 -7.75 -15.79
CA VAL A 372 -4.76 -7.54 -17.14
C VAL A 372 -3.69 -8.60 -17.46
N ALA A 373 -2.79 -8.86 -16.54
CA ALA A 373 -1.75 -9.89 -16.71
C ALA A 373 -2.35 -11.30 -16.85
N GLU A 374 -3.35 -11.65 -16.03
CA GLU A 374 -4.06 -12.93 -16.12
C GLU A 374 -4.85 -13.10 -17.44
N ALA A 375 -5.40 -12.00 -17.98
CA ALA A 375 -6.09 -11.99 -19.26
C ALA A 375 -5.12 -12.06 -20.45
N GLY A 376 -3.97 -11.36 -20.37
CA GLY A 376 -2.92 -11.35 -21.39
C GLY A 376 -2.15 -12.68 -21.49
N GLY A 377 -1.96 -13.38 -20.37
CA GLY A 377 -1.34 -14.72 -20.34
C GLY A 377 -2.12 -15.82 -21.07
N ARG A 378 -3.42 -15.61 -21.34
CA ARG A 378 -4.23 -16.49 -22.20
C ARG A 378 -4.02 -16.22 -23.69
N ILE A 379 -3.51 -15.05 -24.07
CA ILE A 379 -3.30 -14.67 -25.48
C ILE A 379 -1.94 -15.20 -25.96
N THR A 380 -0.89 -15.12 -25.13
CA THR A 380 0.44 -15.64 -25.48
C THR A 380 0.49 -17.16 -25.65
N SER A 381 -0.37 -17.93 -24.96
CA SER A 381 -0.47 -19.39 -25.15
C SER A 381 -1.19 -19.80 -26.43
N VAL A 382 -2.11 -18.98 -26.95
CA VAL A 382 -2.81 -19.22 -28.23
C VAL A 382 -1.94 -18.82 -29.42
N SER A 383 -1.16 -17.74 -29.30
CA SER A 383 -0.21 -17.32 -30.35
C SER A 383 0.90 -18.35 -30.59
N ASN A 384 1.37 -19.03 -29.54
CA ASN A 384 2.37 -20.10 -29.65
C ASN A 384 1.78 -21.44 -30.15
N ALA A 385 0.48 -21.66 -30.04
CA ALA A 385 -0.17 -22.85 -30.58
C ALA A 385 -0.39 -22.76 -32.11
N ASN A 386 -0.67 -21.56 -32.63
CA ASN A 386 -0.94 -21.34 -34.05
C ASN A 386 0.33 -21.22 -34.94
N GLN A 387 1.54 -21.26 -34.37
CA GLN A 387 2.79 -21.31 -35.15
C GLN A 387 3.31 -22.73 -35.39
N ASN A 388 2.68 -23.78 -34.83
CA ASN A 388 3.16 -25.16 -34.93
C ASN A 388 2.36 -26.08 -35.88
N GLU A 389 1.36 -25.58 -36.61
CA GLU A 389 0.54 -26.40 -37.54
C GLU A 389 0.77 -26.08 -39.03
N SER A 390 1.98 -25.68 -39.43
CA SER A 390 2.28 -25.43 -40.85
C SER A 390 3.58 -26.05 -41.33
N TYR A 391 3.91 -27.28 -40.91
CA TYR A 391 4.79 -28.17 -41.66
C TYR A 391 4.43 -29.62 -41.36
N VAL A 392 3.95 -30.33 -42.39
CA VAL A 392 3.97 -31.79 -42.65
C VAL A 392 2.65 -32.15 -43.34
N VAL A 393 2.65 -32.23 -44.68
CA VAL A 393 2.13 -33.38 -45.44
C VAL A 393 2.86 -33.42 -46.80
N HIS A 394 3.28 -34.63 -47.15
CA HIS A 394 4.01 -35.16 -48.31
C HIS A 394 3.87 -34.48 -49.68
#